data_AF-A0A2W1GTA6-F1
#
_entry.id   AF-A0A2W1GTA6-F1
#
_cell.length_a   1.000
_cell.length_b   1.000
_cell.length_c   1.000
_cell.angle_alpha   90.00
_cell.angle_beta   90.00
_cell.angle_gamma   90.00
#
_symmetry.space_group_name_H-M   'P 1'
#
loop_
_entity.id
_entity.type
_entity.pdbx_description
1 polymer ?
#
loop_
_entity_poly.entity_id
_entity_poly.type
_entity_poly.pdbx_seq_one_letter_code
_entity_poly.pdbx_strand_id
1 'polypeptide(L)'
;MAYIVGRRPVTSRDSFSRTAIFTQRDLEEGIAAIDHTLKTATASRRFFFTSNGYMGMGPKTTMAGDQVFVLKGSKAPFMVIQDRSVIVEGDNWIALISGDDSEEHISATTKLKTSFRLVGDCFAHDLMDGEAFEQADAQIEKVYLA
;
A
#
# COMPACT_ATOMS: atom_id res chain seq x y z
N MET A 1 6.39 -8.23 -8.43
CA MET A 1 6.69 -6.93 -9.08
C MET A 1 6.07 -5.81 -8.24
N ALA A 2 6.81 -4.75 -7.90
CA ALA A 2 6.37 -3.60 -7.08
C ALA A 2 6.77 -2.24 -7.70
N TYR A 3 6.26 -1.12 -7.13
CA TYR A 3 6.22 0.23 -7.76
C TYR A 3 6.62 1.38 -6.81
N ILE A 4 7.15 2.47 -7.40
CA ILE A 4 7.38 3.81 -6.80
C ILE A 4 6.88 4.87 -7.80
N VAL A 5 5.98 5.80 -7.42
CA VAL A 5 5.31 6.72 -8.39
C VAL A 5 5.10 8.15 -7.83
N GLY A 6 4.79 9.18 -8.64
CA GLY A 6 4.65 10.59 -8.22
C GLY A 6 3.45 11.41 -8.76
N ARG A 7 3.09 12.46 -7.98
CA ARG A 7 1.81 13.20 -7.95
C ARG A 7 1.30 13.94 -9.20
N ARG A 8 -0.04 14.10 -9.31
CA ARG A 8 -0.90 15.28 -8.94
C ARG A 8 -2.43 14.98 -9.01
N PRO A 9 -3.30 15.46 -8.07
CA PRO A 9 -4.76 15.15 -8.09
C PRO A 9 -5.71 16.33 -8.37
N VAL A 10 -6.96 16.03 -8.77
CA VAL A 10 -8.17 16.89 -8.72
C VAL A 10 -9.38 16.02 -8.35
N THR A 11 -10.21 16.43 -7.38
CA THR A 11 -11.49 15.74 -7.07
C THR A 11 -12.66 16.71 -6.89
N SER A 12 -13.83 16.29 -7.40
CA SER A 12 -15.16 16.90 -7.25
C SER A 12 -16.02 16.00 -6.35
N ARG A 13 -16.88 16.59 -5.50
CA ARG A 13 -17.79 15.87 -4.58
C ARG A 13 -19.25 16.25 -4.86
N ASP A 14 -20.08 15.26 -5.16
CA ASP A 14 -21.54 15.37 -5.14
C ASP A 14 -22.13 14.63 -3.92
N SER A 15 -23.16 15.23 -3.30
CA SER A 15 -23.80 14.72 -2.07
C SER A 15 -25.28 14.42 -2.35
N PHE A 16 -25.72 13.18 -2.21
CA PHE A 16 -27.15 12.80 -2.23
C PHE A 16 -27.69 12.68 -0.79
N SER A 17 -28.68 13.51 -0.45
CA SER A 17 -29.37 13.48 0.85
C SER A 17 -30.44 12.39 0.91
N ARG A 18 -30.38 11.51 1.92
CA ARG A 18 -31.49 10.65 2.36
C ARG A 18 -31.84 10.99 3.79
N THR A 19 -33.11 11.30 4.06
CA THR A 19 -33.62 11.57 5.41
C THR A 19 -34.09 10.26 6.04
N ALA A 20 -33.43 9.82 7.12
CA ALA A 20 -33.90 8.74 7.98
C ALA A 20 -34.37 9.31 9.33
N ILE A 21 -35.45 8.76 9.87
CA ILE A 21 -36.03 9.17 11.15
C ILE A 21 -35.33 8.37 12.25
N PHE A 22 -34.50 9.02 13.06
CA PHE A 22 -33.76 8.41 14.17
C PHE A 22 -34.30 8.93 15.51
N THR A 23 -34.41 8.05 16.51
CA THR A 23 -34.64 8.51 17.90
C THR A 23 -33.36 9.06 18.50
N GLN A 24 -33.47 9.84 19.58
CA GLN A 24 -32.30 10.40 20.25
C GLN A 24 -31.35 9.32 20.80
N ARG A 25 -31.89 8.16 21.23
CA ARG A 25 -31.09 7.01 21.65
C ARG A 25 -30.37 6.36 20.46
N ASP A 26 -31.06 6.19 19.33
CA ASP A 26 -30.42 5.66 18.11
C ASP A 26 -29.29 6.57 17.63
N LEU A 27 -29.46 7.88 17.79
CA LEU A 27 -28.43 8.86 17.46
C LEU A 27 -27.22 8.74 18.39
N GLU A 28 -27.41 8.61 19.70
CA GLU A 28 -26.33 8.46 20.67
C GLU A 28 -25.59 7.11 20.51
N GLU A 29 -26.31 6.01 20.36
CA GLU A 29 -25.73 4.69 20.09
C GLU A 29 -25.01 4.67 18.75
N GLY A 30 -25.60 5.27 17.71
CA GLY A 30 -24.99 5.43 16.40
C GLY A 30 -23.71 6.26 16.45
N ILE A 31 -23.73 7.40 17.14
CA ILE A 31 -22.54 8.26 17.31
C ILE A 31 -21.45 7.49 18.06
N ALA A 32 -21.79 6.79 19.15
CA ALA A 32 -20.82 6.02 19.92
C ALA A 32 -20.23 4.85 19.12
N ALA A 33 -21.05 4.13 18.34
CA ALA A 33 -20.58 3.03 17.50
C ALA A 33 -19.67 3.52 16.36
N ILE A 34 -20.03 4.63 15.71
CA ILE A 34 -19.21 5.26 14.67
C ILE A 34 -17.91 5.79 15.26
N ASP A 35 -17.96 6.50 16.39
CA ASP A 35 -16.79 7.03 17.09
C ASP A 35 -15.85 5.92 17.53
N HIS A 36 -16.37 4.84 18.11
CA HIS A 36 -15.58 3.67 18.46
C HIS A 36 -14.94 3.03 17.22
N THR A 37 -15.71 2.80 16.16
CA THR A 37 -15.19 2.20 14.92
C THR A 37 -14.11 3.07 14.30
N LEU A 38 -14.31 4.38 14.25
CA LEU A 38 -13.33 5.33 13.73
C LEU A 38 -12.08 5.32 14.59
N LYS A 39 -12.22 5.47 15.91
CA LYS A 39 -11.10 5.41 16.86
C LYS A 39 -10.34 4.10 16.73
N THR A 40 -11.00 2.95 16.68
CA THR A 40 -10.31 1.66 16.57
C THR A 40 -9.63 1.49 15.21
N ALA A 41 -10.29 1.88 14.11
CA ALA A 41 -9.74 1.81 12.77
C ALA A 41 -8.53 2.72 12.57
N THR A 42 -8.50 3.89 13.24
CA THR A 42 -7.42 4.87 13.07
C THR A 42 -6.39 4.88 14.20
N ALA A 43 -6.70 4.43 15.42
CA ALA A 43 -5.79 4.52 16.58
C ALA A 43 -4.52 3.68 16.42
N SER A 44 -4.58 2.60 15.65
CA SER A 44 -3.41 1.78 15.31
C SER A 44 -2.77 2.16 13.97
N ARG A 45 -3.22 3.28 13.37
CA ARG A 45 -2.73 3.76 12.09
C ARG A 45 -2.06 5.12 12.25
N ARG A 46 -0.97 5.33 11.53
CA ARG A 46 -0.27 6.61 11.49
C ARG A 46 -0.47 7.26 10.14
N PHE A 47 -0.86 8.54 10.19
CA PHE A 47 -0.98 9.38 9.03
C PHE A 47 0.40 9.69 8.43
N PHE A 48 0.55 9.61 7.10
CA PHE A 48 1.80 9.88 6.41
C PHE A 48 1.60 10.62 5.09
N PHE A 49 2.67 11.27 4.64
CA PHE A 49 2.87 11.71 3.26
C PHE A 49 4.12 11.05 2.69
N THR A 50 4.07 10.62 1.43
CA THR A 50 5.29 10.21 0.71
C THR A 50 5.97 11.44 0.10
N SER A 51 7.28 11.34 -0.17
CA SER A 51 8.03 12.40 -0.88
C SER A 51 7.42 12.74 -2.24
N ASN A 52 6.76 11.76 -2.85
CA ASN A 52 6.15 11.87 -4.16
C ASN A 52 4.69 12.33 -4.07
N GLY A 53 4.21 12.60 -2.85
CA GLY A 53 2.94 13.26 -2.55
C GLY A 53 1.74 12.33 -2.35
N TYR A 54 1.90 11.03 -2.21
CA TYR A 54 0.77 10.23 -1.73
C TYR A 54 0.50 10.53 -0.26
N MET A 55 -0.77 10.43 0.11
CA MET A 55 -1.25 10.64 1.47
C MET A 55 -1.94 9.36 1.93
N GLY A 56 -1.70 8.95 3.16
CA GLY A 56 -2.20 7.66 3.61
C GLY A 56 -2.19 7.44 5.12
N MET A 57 -2.62 6.23 5.48
CA MET A 57 -2.70 5.71 6.84
C MET A 57 -1.98 4.36 6.90
N GLY A 58 -0.78 4.35 7.46
CA GLY A 58 0.06 3.16 7.61
C GLY A 58 -0.04 2.56 9.00
N PRO A 59 0.63 1.44 9.30
CA PRO A 59 0.71 0.87 10.66
C PRO A 59 1.21 1.88 11.70
N LYS A 60 0.92 1.68 12.99
CA LYS A 60 1.37 2.57 14.09
C LYS A 60 2.88 2.84 14.10
N THR A 61 3.66 1.88 13.60
CA THR A 61 5.12 1.91 13.47
C THR A 61 5.64 2.64 12.24
N THR A 62 4.76 3.22 11.41
CA THR A 62 5.17 3.99 10.23
C THR A 62 6.08 5.14 10.66
N MET A 63 7.19 5.36 9.95
CA MET A 63 8.15 6.42 10.23
C MET A 63 8.70 7.04 8.94
N ALA A 64 9.38 8.18 9.07
CA ALA A 64 10.11 8.77 7.95
C ALA A 64 11.22 7.80 7.48
N GLY A 65 11.30 7.58 6.18
CA GLY A 65 12.21 6.59 5.57
C GLY A 65 11.53 5.28 5.17
N ASP A 66 10.35 4.99 5.71
CA ASP A 66 9.52 3.89 5.22
C ASP A 66 9.03 4.19 3.79
N GLN A 67 8.85 3.13 3.00
CA GLN A 67 8.43 3.21 1.60
C GLN A 67 7.07 2.54 1.42
N VAL A 68 6.32 2.99 0.41
CA VAL A 68 5.00 2.44 0.07
C VAL A 68 5.11 1.72 -1.25
N PHE A 69 4.89 0.40 -1.24
CA PHE A 69 4.89 -0.45 -2.42
C PHE A 69 3.49 -0.98 -2.70
N VAL A 70 3.11 -1.02 -3.99
CA VAL A 70 1.92 -1.76 -4.44
C VAL A 70 2.39 -3.05 -5.10
N LEU A 71 1.92 -4.19 -4.61
CA LEU A 71 2.29 -5.49 -5.16
C LEU A 71 1.30 -5.88 -6.27
N LYS A 72 1.80 -6.33 -7.44
CA LYS A 72 0.94 -6.82 -8.54
C LYS A 72 -0.04 -7.87 -8.03
N GLY A 73 -1.33 -7.66 -8.27
CA GLY A 73 -2.43 -8.51 -7.78
C GLY A 73 -3.02 -8.12 -6.43
N SER A 74 -2.42 -7.17 -5.70
CA SER A 74 -3.00 -6.62 -4.47
C SER A 74 -3.93 -5.45 -4.78
N LYS A 75 -5.01 -5.34 -4.00
CA LYS A 75 -5.91 -4.16 -3.98
C LYS A 75 -5.47 -3.08 -2.99
N ALA A 76 -4.45 -3.37 -2.18
CA ALA A 76 -3.95 -2.46 -1.16
C ALA A 76 -2.43 -2.22 -1.31
N PRO A 77 -1.96 -1.01 -0.99
CA PRO A 77 -0.54 -0.72 -0.83
C PRO A 77 0.00 -1.29 0.49
N PHE A 78 1.31 -1.46 0.56
CA PHE A 78 2.04 -1.97 1.71
C PHE A 78 3.17 -1.04 2.11
N MET A 79 3.33 -0.88 3.43
CA MET A 79 4.48 -0.20 4.00
C MET A 79 5.65 -1.19 4.09
N VAL A 80 6.81 -0.79 3.57
CA VAL A 80 8.04 -1.58 3.58
C VAL A 80 9.19 -0.74 4.11
N ILE A 81 10.16 -1.40 4.72
CA ILE A 81 11.40 -0.77 5.18
C ILE A 81 12.55 -1.42 4.42
N GLN A 82 13.45 -0.61 3.87
CA GLN A 82 14.68 -1.11 3.26
C GLN A 82 15.51 -1.83 4.33
N ASP A 83 15.88 -3.08 4.06
CA ASP A 83 16.71 -3.89 4.94
C ASP A 83 18.14 -3.94 4.39
N ARG A 84 18.76 -5.12 4.34
CA ARG A 84 20.13 -5.31 3.84
C ARG A 84 20.16 -5.63 2.35
N SER A 85 21.33 -5.47 1.74
CA SER A 85 21.55 -6.06 0.42
C SER A 85 21.69 -7.58 0.55
N VAL A 86 20.92 -8.32 -0.25
CA VAL A 86 20.97 -9.79 -0.32
C VAL A 86 21.64 -10.22 -1.61
N ILE A 87 22.43 -11.28 -1.52
CA ILE A 87 23.04 -11.91 -2.67
C ILE A 87 22.02 -12.90 -3.24
N VAL A 88 21.62 -12.66 -4.49
CA VAL A 88 20.69 -13.52 -5.21
C VAL A 88 21.46 -14.53 -6.03
N GLU A 89 21.68 -15.73 -5.46
CA GLU A 89 22.21 -16.91 -6.16
C GLU A 89 21.06 -17.65 -6.84
N GLY A 90 21.29 -18.24 -8.03
CA GLY A 90 20.24 -18.82 -8.90
C GLY A 90 19.24 -19.76 -8.19
N ASP A 91 18.07 -19.93 -8.82
CA ASP A 91 16.92 -20.84 -8.56
C ASP A 91 16.39 -21.05 -7.13
N ASN A 92 17.07 -20.57 -6.07
CA ASN A 92 16.67 -20.81 -4.68
C ASN A 92 15.83 -19.67 -4.10
N TRP A 93 14.90 -19.12 -4.89
CA TRP A 93 13.96 -18.08 -4.47
C TRP A 93 12.55 -18.61 -4.59
N ILE A 94 11.75 -18.48 -3.52
CA ILE A 94 10.34 -18.82 -3.58
C ILE A 94 9.60 -17.63 -4.20
N ALA A 95 9.18 -17.75 -5.46
CA ALA A 95 8.27 -16.80 -6.06
C ALA A 95 6.89 -16.95 -5.41
N LEU A 96 6.55 -16.05 -4.48
CA LEU A 96 5.25 -16.04 -3.81
C LEU A 96 4.10 -15.59 -4.73
N ILE A 97 4.43 -14.79 -5.76
CA ILE A 97 3.49 -14.31 -6.78
C ILE A 97 4.23 -14.28 -8.13
N SER A 98 3.98 -15.29 -8.97
CA SER A 98 4.42 -15.34 -10.36
C SER A 98 3.31 -14.74 -11.23
N GLY A 99 3.60 -13.66 -11.97
CA GLY A 99 2.72 -13.26 -13.07
C GLY A 99 2.97 -14.16 -14.28
N ASP A 100 1.97 -14.32 -15.15
CA ASP A 100 2.02 -15.09 -16.41
C ASP A 100 3.00 -14.55 -17.47
N ASP A 101 3.95 -13.71 -17.07
CA ASP A 101 4.95 -13.17 -17.98
C ASP A 101 6.04 -14.24 -18.19
N SER A 102 5.83 -15.02 -19.24
CA SER A 102 6.74 -16.00 -19.80
C SER A 102 8.13 -15.41 -20.09
N GLU A 103 9.13 -16.07 -19.52
CA GLU A 103 10.55 -16.11 -19.86
C GLU A 103 11.38 -14.81 -19.81
N GLU A 104 12.36 -14.79 -18.89
CA GLU A 104 13.72 -14.40 -19.26
C GLU A 104 14.70 -15.45 -18.74
N HIS A 105 15.53 -15.93 -19.68
CA HIS A 105 16.64 -16.86 -19.52
C HIS A 105 17.44 -16.63 -18.22
N ILE A 106 17.54 -17.69 -17.42
CA ILE A 106 18.43 -17.80 -16.27
C ILE A 106 19.87 -17.88 -16.79
N SER A 107 20.53 -16.74 -16.97
CA SER A 107 21.99 -16.71 -16.99
C SER A 107 22.44 -16.60 -15.54
N ALA A 108 22.86 -17.74 -14.98
CA ALA A 108 23.36 -17.92 -13.61
C ALA A 108 24.41 -16.87 -13.23
N THR A 109 23.95 -15.73 -12.71
CA THR A 109 24.82 -14.63 -12.26
C THR A 109 24.35 -14.16 -10.91
N THR A 110 25.18 -14.42 -9.91
CA THR A 110 25.06 -13.90 -8.54
C THR A 110 24.93 -12.38 -8.60
N LYS A 111 23.75 -11.84 -8.28
CA LYS A 111 23.51 -10.40 -8.30
C LYS A 111 23.19 -9.90 -6.90
N LEU A 112 23.90 -8.85 -6.48
CA LEU A 112 23.57 -8.12 -5.27
C LEU A 112 22.26 -7.34 -5.51
N LYS A 113 21.27 -7.54 -4.64
CA LYS A 113 19.95 -6.91 -4.71
C LYS A 113 19.60 -6.29 -3.37
N THR A 114 18.87 -5.19 -3.40
CA THR A 114 18.31 -4.59 -2.19
C THR A 114 17.11 -5.41 -1.73
N SER A 115 17.06 -5.81 -0.45
CA SER A 115 15.87 -6.42 0.15
C SER A 115 15.09 -5.45 1.02
N PHE A 116 13.84 -5.81 1.25
CA PHE A 116 12.91 -5.02 2.05
C PHE A 116 12.19 -5.91 3.05
N ARG A 117 11.89 -5.35 4.22
CA ARG A 117 11.02 -5.98 5.20
C ARG A 117 9.61 -5.41 5.06
N LEU A 118 8.63 -6.30 4.92
CA LEU A 118 7.22 -5.93 4.93
C LEU A 118 6.81 -5.51 6.35
N VAL A 119 6.25 -4.32 6.50
CA VAL A 119 5.76 -3.81 7.80
C VAL A 119 4.28 -4.14 7.96
N GLY A 120 3.49 -3.94 6.91
CA GLY A 120 2.05 -4.21 6.91
C GLY A 120 1.34 -3.52 5.75
N ASP A 121 0.03 -3.74 5.65
CA ASP A 121 -0.84 -3.04 4.71
C ASP A 121 -1.02 -1.57 5.11
N CYS A 122 -1.28 -0.72 4.12
CA CYS A 122 -1.64 0.67 4.35
C CYS A 122 -2.80 1.09 3.45
N PHE A 123 -3.46 2.18 3.85
CA PHE A 123 -4.33 2.93 2.95
C PHE A 123 -3.47 4.04 2.35
N ALA A 124 -3.52 4.21 1.03
CA ALA A 124 -2.98 5.39 0.38
C ALA A 124 -3.94 5.80 -0.74
N HIS A 125 -4.27 7.08 -0.75
CA HIS A 125 -5.18 7.63 -1.74
C HIS A 125 -4.60 7.49 -3.15
N ASP A 126 -5.45 7.16 -4.12
CA ASP A 126 -5.12 6.95 -5.54
C ASP A 126 -4.15 5.78 -5.82
N LEU A 127 -3.95 4.87 -4.86
CA LEU A 127 -3.06 3.71 -5.00
C LEU A 127 -3.77 2.37 -4.72
N MET A 128 -5.09 2.39 -4.49
CA MET A 128 -5.87 1.19 -4.14
C MET A 128 -6.56 0.61 -5.37
N ASP A 129 -7.09 -0.60 -5.23
CA ASP A 129 -7.99 -1.21 -6.21
C ASP A 129 -7.47 -1.26 -7.67
N GLY A 130 -6.15 -1.26 -7.84
CA GLY A 130 -5.50 -1.30 -9.15
C GLY A 130 -5.13 0.07 -9.74
N GLU A 131 -5.58 1.17 -9.14
CA GLU A 131 -5.32 2.55 -9.61
C GLU A 131 -3.82 2.84 -9.79
N ALA A 132 -2.98 2.27 -8.92
CA ALA A 132 -1.52 2.39 -9.01
C ALA A 132 -0.92 1.84 -10.33
N PHE A 133 -1.60 0.88 -10.97
CA PHE A 133 -1.15 0.22 -12.21
C PHE A 133 -1.64 0.92 -13.47
N GLU A 134 -2.63 1.81 -13.34
CA GLU A 134 -3.18 2.58 -14.45
C GLU A 134 -2.42 3.90 -14.67
N GLN A 135 -1.53 4.27 -13.74
CA GLN A 135 -0.73 5.49 -13.79
C GLN A 135 0.37 5.39 -14.87
N ALA A 136 0.50 6.44 -15.68
CA ALA A 136 1.42 6.46 -16.83
C ALA A 136 2.92 6.39 -16.44
N ASP A 137 3.25 6.75 -15.21
CA ASP A 137 4.61 6.74 -14.64
C ASP A 137 4.87 5.55 -13.70
N ALA A 138 3.98 4.55 -13.70
CA ALA A 138 4.11 3.35 -12.89
C ALA A 138 5.33 2.49 -13.32
N GLN A 139 6.39 2.48 -12.51
CA GLN A 139 7.56 1.63 -12.75
C GLN A 139 7.40 0.25 -12.12
N ILE A 140 7.49 -0.80 -12.95
CA ILE A 140 7.35 -2.19 -12.52
C ILE A 140 8.74 -2.80 -12.27
N GLU A 141 9.06 -3.18 -11.03
CA GLU A 141 10.32 -3.87 -10.74
C GLU A 141 10.16 -5.14 -9.88
N LYS A 142 11.11 -6.06 -9.98
CA LYS A 142 11.17 -7.22 -9.07
C LYS A 142 11.71 -6.75 -7.72
N VAL A 143 10.94 -6.98 -6.66
CA VAL A 143 11.30 -6.66 -5.28
C VAL A 143 11.58 -7.94 -4.51
N TYR A 144 12.58 -7.87 -3.64
CA TYR A 144 13.02 -8.97 -2.79
C TYR A 144 12.62 -8.67 -1.35
N LEU A 145 11.88 -9.59 -0.73
CA LEU A 145 11.53 -9.49 0.68
C LEU A 145 12.48 -10.37 1.50
N ALA A 146 12.95 -9.86 2.64
CA ALA A 146 13.80 -10.59 3.59
C ALA A 146 13.06 -10.93 4.88
#